data_AF-A0A2S4HFR8-F1
#
_entry.id   AF-A0A2S4HFR8-F1
#
_cell.length_a   1.000
_cell.length_b   1.000
_cell.length_c   1.000
_cell.angle_alpha   90.00
_cell.angle_beta   90.00
_cell.angle_gamma   90.00
#
_symmetry.space_group_name_H-M   'P 1'
#
loop_
_entity.id
_entity.type
_entity.pdbx_description
1 polymer ?
#
loop_
_entity_poly.entity_id
_entity_poly.type
_entity_poly.pdbx_seq_one_letter_code
_entity_poly.pdbx_strand_id
1 'polypeptide(L)'
;MKFTRSVKPREQLPITVERFQTLVMDTGARKVWLDGEKQPIKLGRWMFYLPREQIKCFHARQGATDCIHALRPSDVESRSPDTKVGRYTLAEWRQALETPIYRRLAEIWIVSARLWRAGLGPQPLGVVMVEQFSRNGQELGPTCGIRTQNVEKLPRKLDCRMDQIHEAGVIPDRIRSCVRQQRRGYVIDLCSVVGCQPKNAEEEIMQVLTGLNEEKNDQNLVQLLEETLKTPSSENYHSLAKVRLLNAFWLLPYLENLSPLGI
;
A
#
# COMPACT_ATOMS: atom_id res chain seq x y z
N MET A 1 0.12 5.09 -31.54
CA MET A 1 -0.38 4.15 -30.50
C MET A 1 -1.13 4.96 -29.45
N LYS A 2 -2.43 4.71 -29.20
CA LYS A 2 -3.19 5.39 -28.14
C LYS A 2 -2.93 4.68 -26.81
N PHE A 3 -2.12 5.26 -25.94
CA PHE A 3 -1.93 4.74 -24.59
C PHE A 3 -3.14 5.09 -23.71
N THR A 4 -3.72 4.10 -23.04
CA THR A 4 -4.75 4.35 -22.02
C THR A 4 -4.10 4.87 -20.73
N ARG A 5 -4.87 5.57 -19.89
CA ARG A 5 -4.41 6.07 -18.57
C ARG A 5 -4.66 5.07 -17.43
N SER A 6 -5.58 4.15 -17.65
CA SER A 6 -5.91 3.05 -16.74
C SER A 6 -5.90 1.75 -17.54
N VAL A 7 -5.34 0.71 -16.94
CA VAL A 7 -5.42 -0.66 -17.45
C VAL A 7 -5.97 -1.47 -16.28
N LYS A 8 -7.25 -1.83 -16.35
CA LYS A 8 -7.81 -2.77 -15.40
C LYS A 8 -7.19 -4.15 -15.69
N PRO A 9 -6.67 -4.85 -14.66
CA PRO A 9 -6.15 -6.20 -14.83
C PRO A 9 -7.27 -7.11 -15.36
N ARG A 10 -6.92 -8.00 -16.30
CA ARG A 10 -7.86 -8.99 -16.84
C ARG A 10 -8.10 -10.14 -15.87
N GLU A 11 -7.12 -10.44 -15.01
CA GLU A 11 -7.16 -11.50 -14.01
C GLU A 11 -6.48 -11.04 -12.71
N GLN A 12 -7.07 -11.43 -11.57
CA GLN A 12 -6.48 -11.26 -10.24
C GLN A 12 -5.50 -12.41 -10.00
N LEU A 13 -4.23 -12.09 -9.72
CA LEU A 13 -3.26 -13.08 -9.29
C LEU A 13 -3.52 -13.52 -7.82
N PRO A 14 -3.09 -14.73 -7.42
CA PRO A 14 -3.29 -15.23 -6.06
C PRO A 14 -2.64 -14.33 -4.99
N ILE A 15 -3.26 -14.25 -3.83
CA ILE A 15 -2.74 -13.56 -2.66
C ILE A 15 -1.99 -14.55 -1.76
N THR A 16 -0.80 -14.16 -1.30
CA THR A 16 0.06 -14.99 -0.44
C THR A 16 0.37 -14.29 0.89
N VAL A 17 0.59 -15.08 1.93
CA VAL A 17 1.25 -14.64 3.17
C VAL A 17 2.55 -15.43 3.23
N GLU A 18 3.68 -14.72 3.24
CA GLU A 18 5.01 -15.33 3.24
C GLU A 18 5.74 -14.94 4.53
N ARG A 19 6.34 -15.94 5.17
CA ARG A 19 7.10 -15.77 6.41
C ARG A 19 8.53 -16.23 6.17
N PHE A 20 9.48 -15.36 6.48
CA PHE A 20 10.90 -15.64 6.41
C PHE A 20 11.50 -15.53 7.81
N GLN A 21 12.56 -16.28 8.06
CA GLN A 21 13.22 -16.29 9.36
C GLN A 21 14.15 -15.09 9.49
N THR A 22 14.97 -14.85 8.46
CA THR A 22 16.06 -13.88 8.53
C THR A 22 16.13 -13.00 7.28
N LEU A 23 16.37 -11.71 7.50
CA LEU A 23 16.74 -10.76 6.45
C LEU A 23 17.98 -9.99 6.92
N VAL A 24 19.09 -10.18 6.24
CA VAL A 24 20.36 -9.53 6.56
C VAL A 24 20.69 -8.55 5.46
N MET A 25 20.92 -7.29 5.81
CA MET A 25 21.22 -6.23 4.85
C MET A 25 22.55 -5.55 5.15
N ASP A 26 23.34 -5.32 4.10
CA ASP A 26 24.42 -4.34 4.10
C ASP A 26 24.06 -3.22 3.12
N THR A 27 23.73 -2.05 3.67
CA THR A 27 23.35 -0.87 2.88
C THR A 27 24.53 -0.25 2.14
N GLY A 28 25.74 -0.31 2.72
CA GLY A 28 26.96 0.22 2.12
C GLY A 28 27.41 -0.61 0.93
N ALA A 29 27.46 -1.92 1.09
CA ALA A 29 27.79 -2.87 0.03
C ALA A 29 26.61 -3.16 -0.93
N ARG A 30 25.40 -2.67 -0.62
CA ARG A 30 24.15 -2.94 -1.35
C ARG A 30 23.91 -4.44 -1.54
N LYS A 31 24.09 -5.20 -0.47
CA LYS A 31 23.84 -6.65 -0.43
C LYS A 31 22.70 -6.95 0.54
N VAL A 32 21.93 -7.97 0.22
CA VAL A 32 20.89 -8.47 1.12
C VAL A 32 20.77 -9.97 0.95
N TRP A 33 20.50 -10.64 2.06
CA TRP A 33 20.24 -12.07 2.12
C TRP A 33 18.89 -12.28 2.80
N LEU A 34 18.07 -13.13 2.21
CA LEU A 34 16.78 -13.57 2.74
C LEU A 34 16.91 -15.07 2.99
N ASP A 35 16.80 -15.50 4.24
CA ASP A 35 17.03 -16.89 4.67
C ASP A 35 18.36 -17.47 4.14
N GLY A 36 19.42 -16.67 4.24
CA GLY A 36 20.76 -17.03 3.79
C GLY A 36 20.99 -16.90 2.28
N GLU A 37 19.94 -16.74 1.47
CA GLU A 37 20.07 -16.61 0.03
C GLU A 37 20.32 -15.17 -0.41
N LYS A 38 21.37 -14.95 -1.20
CA LYS A 38 21.69 -13.63 -1.74
C LYS A 38 20.63 -13.18 -2.75
N GLN A 39 20.06 -12.01 -2.49
CA GLN A 39 19.05 -11.39 -3.35
C GLN A 39 19.59 -10.13 -4.06
N PRO A 40 19.13 -9.84 -5.29
CA PRO A 40 19.27 -8.50 -5.84
C PRO A 40 18.47 -7.50 -4.98
N ILE A 41 18.93 -6.26 -4.88
CA ILE A 41 18.26 -5.22 -4.10
C ILE A 41 18.17 -3.89 -4.85
N LYS A 42 17.04 -3.20 -4.70
CA LYS A 42 16.90 -1.78 -5.01
C LYS A 42 16.57 -1.04 -3.72
N LEU A 43 17.50 -0.21 -3.26
CA LEU A 43 17.33 0.56 -2.03
C LEU A 43 16.39 1.74 -2.27
N GLY A 44 15.38 1.86 -1.41
CA GLY A 44 14.65 3.09 -1.17
C GLY A 44 14.88 3.56 0.26
N ARG A 45 14.42 4.77 0.55
CA ARG A 45 14.69 5.47 1.82
C ARG A 45 13.93 4.85 3.00
N TRP A 46 12.67 4.46 2.75
CA TRP A 46 11.75 3.89 3.75
C TRP A 46 11.51 2.40 3.55
N MET A 47 11.54 1.97 2.29
CA MET A 47 11.43 0.57 1.91
C MET A 47 12.48 0.23 0.87
N PHE A 48 12.85 -1.04 0.80
CA PHE A 48 13.72 -1.57 -0.25
C PHE A 48 12.98 -2.68 -1.00
N TYR A 49 13.40 -2.93 -2.24
CA TYR A 49 12.75 -3.89 -3.13
C TYR A 49 13.70 -5.04 -3.50
N LEU A 50 13.23 -6.27 -3.34
CA LEU A 50 13.86 -7.51 -3.78
C LEU A 50 13.18 -7.95 -5.09
N PRO A 51 13.72 -7.59 -6.27
CA PRO A 51 13.04 -7.79 -7.54
C PRO A 51 12.83 -9.25 -7.95
N ARG A 52 13.65 -10.18 -7.42
CA ARG A 52 13.50 -11.62 -7.70
C ARG A 52 12.18 -12.13 -7.10
N GLU A 53 11.97 -11.88 -5.81
CA GLU A 53 10.79 -12.30 -5.08
C GLU A 53 9.58 -11.36 -5.25
N GLN A 54 9.81 -10.18 -5.81
CA GLN A 54 8.84 -9.09 -5.95
C GLN A 54 8.35 -8.53 -4.60
N ILE A 55 9.25 -8.52 -3.61
CA ILE A 55 8.97 -8.12 -2.24
C ILE A 55 9.49 -6.70 -1.99
N LYS A 56 8.65 -5.83 -1.40
CA LYS A 56 9.08 -4.56 -0.79
C LYS A 56 8.99 -4.67 0.72
N CYS A 57 10.10 -4.52 1.43
CA CYS A 57 10.13 -4.53 2.90
C CYS A 57 10.47 -3.16 3.46
N PHE A 58 9.98 -2.87 4.67
CA PHE A 58 10.35 -1.68 5.42
C PHE A 58 11.80 -1.78 5.91
N HIS A 59 12.46 -0.64 5.94
CA HIS A 59 13.46 -0.44 6.99
C HIS A 59 12.71 -0.38 8.31
N ALA A 60 13.15 -1.16 9.29
CA ALA A 60 12.50 -1.25 10.59
C ALA A 60 13.53 -1.22 11.71
N ARG A 61 13.09 -0.80 12.90
CA ARG A 61 13.85 -0.88 14.15
C ARG A 61 12.86 -1.18 15.27
N GLN A 62 13.07 -2.29 15.96
CA GLN A 62 12.29 -2.74 17.11
C GLN A 62 10.77 -2.77 16.82
N GLY A 63 10.37 -3.26 15.65
CA GLY A 63 8.96 -3.34 15.26
C GLY A 63 8.31 -2.01 14.84
N ALA A 64 9.07 -0.91 14.81
CA ALA A 64 8.61 0.38 14.28
C ALA A 64 9.28 0.70 12.93
N THR A 65 8.65 1.58 12.14
CA THR A 65 9.21 1.95 10.84
C THR A 65 10.49 2.77 11.01
N ASP A 66 11.42 2.58 10.08
CA ASP A 66 12.69 3.29 10.07
C ASP A 66 13.01 3.82 8.67
N CYS A 67 14.06 4.63 8.59
CA CYS A 67 14.51 5.27 7.35
C CYS A 67 16.04 5.23 7.23
N ILE A 68 16.57 5.15 6.02
CA ILE A 68 18.01 5.30 5.74
C ILE A 68 18.36 6.66 5.10
N HIS A 69 17.42 7.61 5.14
CA HIS A 69 17.66 8.94 4.56
C HIS A 69 18.68 9.72 5.39
N ALA A 70 19.55 10.48 4.73
CA ALA A 70 20.58 11.30 5.39
C ALA A 70 20.02 12.35 6.37
N LEU A 71 18.77 12.81 6.14
CA LEU A 71 18.08 13.74 7.03
C LEU A 71 17.23 13.06 8.11
N ARG A 72 17.28 11.73 8.24
CA ARG A 72 16.60 11.03 9.34
C ARG A 72 17.23 11.51 10.66
N PRO A 73 16.47 12.12 11.58
CA PRO A 73 17.01 12.53 12.88
C PRO A 73 17.50 11.31 13.68
N SER A 74 18.64 11.45 14.37
CA SER A 74 19.12 10.48 15.38
C SER A 74 18.44 10.70 16.73
N ASP A 75 18.31 11.96 17.13
CA ASP A 75 17.86 12.38 18.45
C ASP A 75 16.61 13.25 18.32
N VAL A 76 15.45 12.60 18.31
CA VAL A 76 14.16 13.28 18.13
C VAL A 76 13.67 13.92 19.44
N GLU A 77 14.22 13.52 20.60
CA GLU A 77 13.69 13.86 21.93
C GLU A 77 14.20 15.20 22.49
N SER A 78 15.38 15.67 22.10
CA SER A 78 16.05 16.83 22.71
C SER A 78 15.71 18.19 22.09
N ARG A 79 14.83 18.21 21.07
CA ARG A 79 14.54 19.41 20.27
C ARG A 79 13.03 19.70 20.24
N SER A 80 12.69 20.96 20.03
CA SER A 80 11.28 21.38 19.91
C SER A 80 10.56 20.60 18.79
N PRO A 81 9.35 20.07 19.02
CA PRO A 81 8.58 19.30 18.03
C PRO A 81 8.36 20.03 16.70
N ASP A 82 8.28 21.36 16.72
CA ASP A 82 8.03 22.19 15.53
C ASP A 82 9.28 22.43 14.67
N THR A 83 10.46 22.06 15.19
CA THR A 83 11.73 22.21 14.47
C THR A 83 11.65 21.49 13.12
N LYS A 84 12.00 22.18 12.03
CA LYS A 84 11.99 21.61 10.69
C LYS A 84 13.26 20.81 10.41
N VAL A 85 13.08 19.60 9.90
CA VAL A 85 14.14 18.77 9.31
C VAL A 85 13.75 18.42 7.87
N GLY A 86 14.38 19.12 6.93
CA GLY A 86 13.98 19.10 5.52
C GLY A 86 12.58 19.71 5.35
N ARG A 87 11.63 18.90 4.86
CA ARG A 87 10.25 19.34 4.58
C ARG A 87 9.25 19.02 5.70
N TYR A 88 9.72 18.39 6.78
CA TYR A 88 8.88 17.86 7.85
C TYR A 88 9.30 18.43 9.19
N THR A 89 8.38 18.52 10.15
CA THR A 89 8.70 18.85 11.54
C THR A 89 9.30 17.63 12.25
N LEU A 90 9.97 17.85 13.39
CA LEU A 90 10.41 16.75 14.24
C LEU A 90 9.24 15.93 14.78
N ALA A 91 8.08 16.55 15.04
CA ALA A 91 6.86 15.84 15.42
C ALA A 91 6.43 14.84 14.33
N GLU A 92 6.47 15.24 13.06
CA GLU A 92 6.14 14.36 11.93
C GLU A 92 7.15 13.24 11.75
N TRP A 93 8.45 13.55 11.90
CA TRP A 93 9.50 12.54 11.91
C TRP A 93 9.33 11.55 13.06
N ARG A 94 9.00 12.03 14.26
CA ARG A 94 8.76 11.20 15.44
C ARG A 94 7.60 10.25 15.20
N GLN A 95 6.45 10.80 14.78
CA GLN A 95 5.26 10.02 14.45
C GLN A 95 5.58 8.93 13.42
N ALA A 96 6.31 9.26 12.35
CA ALA A 96 6.71 8.27 11.35
C ALA A 96 7.57 7.17 11.96
N LEU A 97 8.64 7.52 12.67
CA LEU A 97 9.59 6.56 13.25
C LEU A 97 9.01 5.71 14.40
N GLU A 98 7.97 6.20 15.08
CA GLU A 98 7.25 5.46 16.12
C GLU A 98 6.09 4.62 15.58
N THR A 99 5.69 4.82 14.32
CA THR A 99 4.60 4.05 13.72
C THR A 99 4.97 2.57 13.65
N PRO A 100 4.17 1.64 14.21
CA PRO A 100 4.42 0.21 14.11
C PRO A 100 4.43 -0.28 12.65
N ILE A 101 5.33 -1.22 12.32
CA ILE A 101 5.49 -1.73 10.95
C ILE A 101 4.20 -2.37 10.41
N TYR A 102 3.43 -3.08 11.23
CA TYR A 102 2.18 -3.71 10.81
C TYR A 102 1.07 -2.69 10.56
N ARG A 103 1.01 -1.62 11.35
CA ARG A 103 0.11 -0.50 11.08
C ARG A 103 0.42 0.11 9.72
N ARG A 104 1.71 0.38 9.46
CA ARG A 104 2.15 0.94 8.19
C ARG A 104 1.91 -0.01 7.01
N LEU A 105 2.07 -1.31 7.22
CA LEU A 105 1.78 -2.34 6.22
C LEU A 105 0.29 -2.35 5.86
N ALA A 106 -0.60 -2.31 6.86
CA ALA A 106 -2.04 -2.27 6.65
C ALA A 106 -2.46 -1.02 5.83
N GLU A 107 -1.93 0.16 6.16
CA GLU A 107 -2.15 1.39 5.39
C GLU A 107 -1.71 1.22 3.92
N ILE A 108 -0.50 0.71 3.71
CA ILE A 108 0.07 0.52 2.37
C ILE A 108 -0.68 -0.55 1.59
N TRP A 109 -1.16 -1.60 2.25
CA TRP A 109 -1.98 -2.64 1.65
C TRP A 109 -3.26 -2.04 1.07
N ILE A 110 -4.03 -1.30 1.88
CA ILE A 110 -5.29 -0.68 1.44
C ILE A 110 -5.05 0.34 0.32
N VAL A 111 -4.01 1.17 0.43
CA VAL A 111 -3.63 2.10 -0.65
C VAL A 111 -3.30 1.35 -1.93
N SER A 112 -2.53 0.27 -1.85
CA SER A 112 -2.13 -0.53 -3.02
C SER A 112 -3.35 -1.21 -3.67
N ALA A 113 -4.24 -1.78 -2.86
CA ALA A 113 -5.49 -2.40 -3.31
C ALA A 113 -6.39 -1.39 -4.04
N ARG A 114 -6.54 -0.18 -3.49
CA ARG A 114 -7.31 0.91 -4.09
C ARG A 114 -6.73 1.38 -5.43
N LEU A 115 -5.42 1.61 -5.49
CA LEU A 115 -4.73 2.00 -6.72
C LEU A 115 -4.84 0.92 -7.80
N TRP A 116 -4.68 -0.35 -7.43
CA TRP A 116 -4.80 -1.47 -8.36
C TRP A 116 -6.20 -1.58 -8.97
N ARG A 117 -7.26 -1.48 -8.15
CA ARG A 117 -8.66 -1.52 -8.62
C ARG A 117 -9.01 -0.36 -9.57
N ALA A 118 -8.41 0.80 -9.35
CA ALA A 118 -8.51 1.94 -10.26
C ALA A 118 -7.64 1.80 -11.54
N GLY A 119 -6.81 0.74 -11.63
CA GLY A 119 -5.86 0.51 -12.71
C GLY A 119 -4.70 1.50 -12.71
N LEU A 120 -4.33 2.02 -11.53
CA LEU A 120 -3.28 3.03 -11.31
C LEU A 120 -2.01 2.43 -10.70
N GLY A 121 -2.12 1.32 -9.97
CA GLY A 121 -1.00 0.62 -9.34
C GLY A 121 -0.84 -0.83 -9.82
N PRO A 122 0.32 -1.45 -9.59
CA PRO A 122 0.45 -2.91 -9.71
C PRO A 122 -0.42 -3.62 -8.68
N GLN A 123 -0.78 -4.89 -8.95
CA GLN A 123 -1.52 -5.68 -7.96
C GLN A 123 -0.66 -5.93 -6.71
N PRO A 124 -1.16 -5.64 -5.49
CA PRO A 124 -0.58 -6.22 -4.29
C PRO A 124 -0.89 -7.73 -4.26
N LEU A 125 0.15 -8.55 -4.12
CA LEU A 125 0.10 -10.01 -4.23
C LEU A 125 0.14 -10.71 -2.88
N GLY A 126 0.20 -9.96 -1.79
CA GLY A 126 0.39 -10.56 -0.48
C GLY A 126 1.21 -9.70 0.45
N VAL A 127 1.36 -10.20 1.67
CA VAL A 127 2.17 -9.61 2.72
C VAL A 127 3.33 -10.53 3.07
N VAL A 128 4.40 -9.91 3.56
CA VAL A 128 5.62 -10.60 3.93
C VAL A 128 5.96 -10.24 5.37
N MET A 129 6.28 -11.24 6.19
CA MET A 129 6.81 -11.05 7.54
C MET A 129 8.22 -11.66 7.62
N VAL A 130 9.09 -10.98 8.36
CA VAL A 130 10.44 -11.45 8.65
C VAL A 130 10.67 -11.35 10.14
N GLU A 131 10.99 -12.47 10.77
CA GLU A 131 11.17 -12.54 12.23
C GLU A 131 12.40 -11.75 12.69
N GLN A 132 13.54 -11.91 11.99
CA GLN A 132 14.80 -11.29 12.35
C GLN A 132 15.37 -10.46 11.20
N PHE A 133 15.33 -9.13 11.34
CA PHE A 133 15.96 -8.19 10.43
C PHE A 133 17.25 -7.63 11.05
N SER A 134 18.34 -7.71 10.30
CA SER A 134 19.59 -7.03 10.63
C SER A 134 20.05 -6.12 9.49
N ARG A 135 20.67 -5.00 9.85
CA ARG A 135 21.18 -4.02 8.89
C ARG A 135 22.54 -3.51 9.35
N ASN A 136 23.53 -3.58 8.46
CA ASN A 136 24.92 -3.16 8.70
C ASN A 136 25.52 -3.81 9.96
N GLY A 137 25.25 -5.11 10.18
CA GLY A 137 25.75 -5.86 11.34
C GLY A 137 25.01 -5.61 12.66
N GLN A 138 23.95 -4.78 12.67
CA GLN A 138 23.11 -4.57 13.84
C GLN A 138 21.80 -5.32 13.70
N GLU A 139 21.43 -6.08 14.73
CA GLU A 139 20.09 -6.69 14.84
C GLU A 139 19.07 -5.61 15.18
N LEU A 140 17.97 -5.57 14.43
CA LEU A 140 16.96 -4.52 14.51
C LEU A 140 15.57 -5.07 14.87
N GLY A 141 15.42 -6.38 15.13
CA GLY A 141 14.13 -7.02 15.41
C GLY A 141 13.35 -7.36 14.13
N PRO A 142 12.02 -7.50 14.18
CA PRO A 142 11.23 -7.93 13.01
C PRO A 142 11.08 -6.83 11.96
N THR A 143 10.84 -7.24 10.72
CA THR A 143 10.36 -6.35 9.65
C THR A 143 9.23 -7.01 8.86
N CYS A 144 8.54 -6.22 8.05
CA CYS A 144 7.48 -6.72 7.19
C CYS A 144 7.43 -5.96 5.87
N GLY A 145 6.56 -6.40 4.97
CA GLY A 145 6.52 -5.88 3.63
C GLY A 145 5.30 -6.32 2.85
N ILE A 146 5.26 -5.88 1.60
CA ILE A 146 4.22 -6.21 0.64
C ILE A 146 4.86 -6.87 -0.58
N ARG A 147 4.23 -7.94 -1.06
CA ARG A 147 4.54 -8.52 -2.36
C ARG A 147 3.71 -7.80 -3.41
N THR A 148 4.28 -7.47 -4.56
CA THR A 148 3.59 -6.66 -5.58
C THR A 148 3.94 -7.17 -6.97
N GLN A 149 3.00 -7.09 -7.92
CA GLN A 149 3.30 -7.41 -9.31
C GLN A 149 4.53 -6.63 -9.81
N ASN A 150 5.39 -7.32 -10.55
CA ASN A 150 6.53 -6.72 -11.21
C ASN A 150 6.06 -5.74 -12.28
N VAL A 151 6.16 -4.45 -11.97
CA VAL A 151 5.77 -3.36 -12.86
C VAL A 151 6.47 -3.42 -14.23
N GLU A 152 7.69 -3.98 -14.33
CA GLU A 152 8.40 -4.11 -15.61
C GLU A 152 7.67 -5.01 -16.61
N LYS A 153 6.88 -5.96 -16.11
CA LYS A 153 6.13 -6.92 -16.92
C LYS A 153 4.74 -6.40 -17.31
N LEU A 154 4.32 -5.25 -16.79
CA LEU A 154 3.00 -4.67 -17.08
C LEU A 154 3.01 -3.84 -18.38
N PRO A 155 1.89 -3.78 -19.13
CA PRO A 155 1.76 -2.90 -20.29
C PRO A 155 2.05 -1.44 -19.91
N ARG A 156 2.77 -0.71 -20.76
CA ARG A 156 3.02 0.71 -20.49
C ARG A 156 1.74 1.51 -20.67
N LYS A 157 1.45 2.39 -19.71
CA LYS A 157 0.32 3.33 -19.77
C LYS A 157 0.81 4.75 -19.49
N LEU A 158 -0.08 5.73 -19.67
CA LEU A 158 0.21 7.11 -19.27
C LEU A 158 0.29 7.22 -17.74
N ASP A 159 1.14 8.12 -17.28
CA ASP A 159 1.26 8.43 -15.85
C ASP A 159 -0.08 8.87 -15.27
N CYS A 160 -0.35 8.38 -14.07
CA CYS A 160 -1.51 8.72 -13.26
C CYS A 160 -1.44 10.20 -12.88
N ARG A 161 -2.57 10.88 -13.00
CA ARG A 161 -2.74 12.24 -12.50
C ARG A 161 -3.21 12.22 -11.04
N MET A 162 -3.09 13.37 -10.39
CA MET A 162 -3.45 13.55 -8.98
C MET A 162 -4.95 13.32 -8.70
N ASP A 163 -5.81 13.83 -9.57
CA ASP A 163 -7.27 13.63 -9.51
C ASP A 163 -7.62 12.14 -9.49
N GLN A 164 -6.99 11.34 -10.35
CA GLN A 164 -7.22 9.89 -10.41
C GLN A 164 -6.78 9.18 -9.12
N ILE A 165 -5.69 9.62 -8.48
CA ILE A 165 -5.22 9.07 -7.21
C ILE A 165 -6.21 9.40 -6.08
N HIS A 166 -6.74 10.62 -6.06
CA HIS A 166 -7.79 11.00 -5.11
C HIS A 166 -9.10 10.23 -5.34
N GLU A 167 -9.54 10.08 -6.59
CA GLU A 167 -10.71 9.29 -6.98
C GLU A 167 -10.57 7.81 -6.59
N ALA A 168 -9.34 7.28 -6.59
CA ALA A 168 -9.06 5.95 -6.05
C ALA A 168 -9.19 5.86 -4.52
N GLY A 169 -9.47 6.97 -3.83
CA GLY A 169 -9.57 7.00 -2.37
C GLY A 169 -8.20 7.03 -1.68
N VAL A 170 -7.19 7.63 -2.31
CA VAL A 170 -5.86 7.78 -1.73
C VAL A 170 -5.57 9.25 -1.45
N ILE A 171 -5.03 9.52 -0.27
CA ILE A 171 -4.49 10.81 0.14
C ILE A 171 -2.98 10.78 -0.15
N PRO A 172 -2.50 11.56 -1.14
CA PRO A 172 -1.09 11.67 -1.46
C PRO A 172 -0.27 12.24 -0.30
N ASP A 173 1.00 11.87 -0.24
CA ASP A 173 1.97 12.49 0.65
C ASP A 173 2.29 13.94 0.28
N ARG A 174 2.86 14.69 1.23
CA ARG A 174 3.25 16.11 1.04
C ARG A 174 4.15 16.32 -0.17
N ILE A 175 5.06 15.39 -0.43
CA ILE A 175 6.02 15.49 -1.53
C ILE A 175 5.52 14.86 -2.82
N ARG A 176 4.29 14.30 -2.84
CA ARG A 176 3.65 13.70 -4.01
C ARG A 176 4.52 12.60 -4.63
N SER A 177 5.12 11.74 -3.80
CA SER A 177 5.94 10.59 -4.24
C SER A 177 5.17 9.70 -5.20
N CYS A 178 3.89 9.41 -4.91
CA CYS A 178 3.01 8.60 -5.75
C CYS A 178 2.84 9.15 -7.18
N VAL A 179 2.91 10.46 -7.38
CA VAL A 179 2.85 11.09 -8.71
C VAL A 179 4.23 11.20 -9.35
N ARG A 180 5.24 11.61 -8.58
CA ARG A 180 6.60 11.88 -9.08
C ARG A 180 7.39 10.63 -9.42
N GLN A 181 7.11 9.52 -8.76
CA GLN A 181 7.89 8.29 -8.83
C GLN A 181 7.04 7.15 -9.40
N GLN A 182 6.49 7.40 -10.58
CA GLN A 182 5.76 6.39 -11.33
C GLN A 182 6.71 5.60 -12.23
N ARG A 183 6.34 4.36 -12.53
CA ARG A 183 7.08 3.52 -13.47
C ARG A 183 6.12 2.86 -14.44
N ARG A 184 6.39 3.05 -15.74
CA ARG A 184 5.53 2.58 -16.84
C ARG A 184 4.07 3.06 -16.74
N GLY A 185 3.85 4.22 -16.10
CA GLY A 185 2.52 4.77 -15.84
C GLY A 185 1.87 4.33 -14.53
N TYR A 186 2.51 3.47 -13.73
CA TYR A 186 1.96 2.96 -12.47
C TYR A 186 2.58 3.63 -11.25
N VAL A 187 1.77 3.87 -10.23
CA VAL A 187 2.20 4.31 -8.91
C VAL A 187 2.95 3.18 -8.23
N ILE A 188 4.22 3.43 -7.84
CA ILE A 188 5.07 2.40 -7.22
C ILE A 188 5.75 2.86 -5.91
N ASP A 189 5.70 4.14 -5.57
CA ASP A 189 6.23 4.66 -4.31
C ASP A 189 5.10 5.29 -3.51
N LEU A 190 4.97 4.86 -2.25
CA LEU A 190 3.91 5.25 -1.33
C LEU A 190 4.48 5.79 -0.01
N CYS A 191 5.81 5.80 0.14
CA CYS A 191 6.47 6.00 1.42
C CYS A 191 7.23 7.32 1.48
N SER A 192 6.87 8.12 2.48
CA SER A 192 7.61 9.31 2.91
C SER A 192 7.43 9.47 4.42
N VAL A 193 7.94 10.55 5.04
CA VAL A 193 7.68 10.84 6.47
C VAL A 193 6.17 10.87 6.74
N VAL A 194 5.43 11.62 5.92
CA VAL A 194 3.96 11.55 5.88
C VAL A 194 3.60 10.83 4.60
N GLY A 195 3.72 9.50 4.59
CA GLY A 195 3.48 8.70 3.38
C GLY A 195 2.02 8.74 2.92
N CYS A 196 1.75 8.12 1.77
CA CYS A 196 0.38 8.05 1.25
C CYS A 196 -0.54 7.34 2.25
N GLN A 197 -1.77 7.82 2.37
CA GLN A 197 -2.77 7.32 3.31
C GLN A 197 -4.05 6.92 2.57
N PRO A 198 -4.76 5.87 2.99
CA PRO A 198 -6.07 5.57 2.46
C PRO A 198 -7.11 6.54 3.06
N LYS A 199 -7.94 7.14 2.22
CA LYS A 199 -9.01 8.07 2.66
C LYS A 199 -10.10 7.30 3.41
N ASN A 200 -10.50 7.76 4.60
CA ASN A 200 -11.66 7.23 5.35
C ASN A 200 -11.64 5.70 5.52
N ALA A 201 -10.50 5.14 5.93
CA ALA A 201 -10.25 3.69 5.91
C ALA A 201 -9.81 3.12 7.26
N GLU A 202 -10.03 3.82 8.37
CA GLU A 202 -9.56 3.40 9.70
C GLU A 202 -10.05 1.98 10.04
N GLU A 203 -11.31 1.68 9.76
CA GLU A 203 -11.88 0.35 9.97
C GLU A 203 -11.20 -0.73 9.11
N GLU A 204 -11.00 -0.47 7.81
CA GLU A 204 -10.26 -1.37 6.90
C GLU A 204 -8.82 -1.60 7.39
N ILE A 205 -8.16 -0.55 7.86
CA ILE A 205 -6.80 -0.63 8.40
C ILE A 205 -6.79 -1.48 9.67
N MET A 206 -7.74 -1.26 10.58
CA MET A 206 -7.82 -2.01 11.83
C MET A 206 -8.14 -3.49 11.61
N GLN A 207 -9.01 -3.82 10.66
CA GLN A 207 -9.28 -5.20 10.27
C GLN A 207 -8.01 -5.90 9.78
N VAL A 208 -7.31 -5.30 8.81
CA VAL A 208 -6.04 -5.85 8.29
C VAL A 208 -4.98 -5.92 9.39
N LEU A 209 -4.90 -4.90 10.25
CA LEU A 209 -3.95 -4.88 11.37
C LEU A 209 -4.21 -6.01 12.36
N THR A 210 -5.48 -6.29 12.69
CA THR A 210 -5.83 -7.44 13.54
C THR A 210 -5.36 -8.74 12.88
N GLY A 211 -5.68 -8.96 11.61
CA GLY A 211 -5.23 -10.15 10.88
C GLY A 211 -3.71 -10.29 10.78
N LEU A 212 -2.97 -9.17 10.69
CA LEU A 212 -1.50 -9.18 10.69
C LEU A 212 -0.90 -9.57 12.05
N ASN A 213 -1.59 -9.27 13.15
CA ASN A 213 -1.14 -9.58 14.51
C ASN A 213 -1.55 -10.99 14.98
N GLU A 214 -2.50 -11.63 14.31
CA GLU A 214 -2.91 -13.01 14.64
C GLU A 214 -1.84 -14.01 14.16
N GLU A 215 -1.00 -14.45 15.10
CA GLU A 215 -0.04 -15.51 14.83
C GLU A 215 -0.77 -16.82 14.48
N LYS A 216 -0.39 -17.43 13.35
CA LYS A 216 -0.78 -18.78 12.88
C LYS A 216 -2.12 -18.92 12.14
N ASN A 217 -2.65 -17.84 11.56
CA ASN A 217 -3.84 -17.94 10.70
C ASN A 217 -3.69 -17.28 9.34
N ASP A 218 -2.70 -17.76 8.58
CA ASP A 218 -2.39 -17.21 7.25
C ASP A 218 -3.56 -17.38 6.27
N GLN A 219 -4.41 -18.40 6.43
CA GLN A 219 -5.60 -18.60 5.58
C GLN A 219 -6.65 -17.49 5.79
N ASN A 220 -6.97 -17.16 7.04
CA ASN A 220 -7.90 -16.07 7.33
C ASN A 220 -7.34 -14.73 6.86
N LEU A 221 -6.03 -14.51 7.04
CA LEU A 221 -5.38 -13.30 6.56
C LEU A 221 -5.43 -13.22 5.03
N VAL A 222 -5.15 -14.29 4.30
CA VAL A 222 -5.30 -14.32 2.84
C VAL A 222 -6.73 -13.96 2.43
N GLN A 223 -7.75 -14.57 3.07
CA GLN A 223 -9.14 -14.26 2.76
C GLN A 223 -9.47 -12.78 2.99
N LEU A 224 -9.07 -12.23 4.14
CA LEU A 224 -9.26 -10.82 4.46
C LEU A 224 -8.60 -9.90 3.43
N LEU A 225 -7.36 -10.20 3.05
CA LEU A 225 -6.63 -9.46 2.03
C LEU A 225 -7.32 -9.55 0.66
N GLU A 226 -7.85 -10.70 0.26
CA GLU A 226 -8.63 -10.85 -0.96
C GLU A 226 -9.94 -10.04 -0.94
N GLU A 227 -10.62 -9.97 0.20
CA GLU A 227 -11.86 -9.19 0.35
C GLU A 227 -11.58 -7.69 0.13
N THR A 228 -10.47 -7.18 0.64
CA THR A 228 -10.07 -5.76 0.41
C THR A 228 -9.81 -5.43 -1.08
N LEU A 229 -9.49 -6.45 -1.89
CA LEU A 229 -9.30 -6.32 -3.34
C LEU A 229 -10.62 -6.36 -4.12
N LYS A 230 -11.71 -6.84 -3.52
CA LYS A 230 -13.04 -6.95 -4.13
C LYS A 230 -13.93 -5.77 -3.73
N THR A 231 -13.84 -5.31 -2.49
CA THR A 231 -14.79 -4.35 -1.90
C THR A 231 -14.51 -2.90 -2.33
N PRO A 232 -15.36 -2.23 -3.14
CA PRO A 232 -15.27 -0.78 -3.42
C PRO A 232 -15.13 0.03 -2.13
N SER A 233 -14.34 1.12 -2.13
CA SER A 233 -14.27 2.02 -0.97
C SER A 233 -15.68 2.40 -0.50
N SER A 234 -15.88 2.57 0.80
CA SER A 234 -17.20 2.87 1.41
C SER A 234 -17.88 4.12 0.81
N GLU A 235 -17.13 5.09 0.26
CA GLU A 235 -17.70 6.22 -0.48
C GLU A 235 -18.32 5.83 -1.84
N ASN A 236 -17.88 4.73 -2.46
CA ASN A 236 -18.51 4.22 -3.69
C ASN A 236 -19.87 3.56 -3.43
N TYR A 237 -20.20 3.17 -2.20
CA TYR A 237 -21.56 2.73 -1.88
C TYR A 237 -22.55 3.89 -2.03
N HIS A 238 -22.19 5.10 -1.61
CA HIS A 238 -23.07 6.27 -1.77
C HIS A 238 -23.11 6.81 -3.21
N SER A 239 -22.02 6.74 -3.97
CA SER A 239 -22.02 7.16 -5.38
C SER A 239 -22.73 6.14 -6.29
N LEU A 240 -22.54 4.83 -6.08
CA LEU A 240 -23.24 3.78 -6.83
C LEU A 240 -24.72 3.65 -6.41
N ALA A 241 -25.06 3.89 -5.14
CA ALA A 241 -26.46 3.98 -4.71
C ALA A 241 -27.17 5.18 -5.35
N LYS A 242 -26.51 6.34 -5.49
CA LYS A 242 -27.04 7.49 -6.23
C LYS A 242 -27.25 7.18 -7.71
N VAL A 243 -26.32 6.48 -8.36
CA VAL A 243 -26.45 6.08 -9.78
C VAL A 243 -27.52 5.01 -9.98
N ARG A 244 -27.69 4.06 -9.04
CA ARG A 244 -28.79 3.08 -9.08
C ARG A 244 -30.16 3.71 -8.80
N LEU A 245 -30.25 4.67 -7.88
CA LEU A 245 -31.49 5.43 -7.65
C LEU A 245 -31.85 6.34 -8.83
N LEU A 246 -30.87 7.00 -9.46
CA LEU A 246 -31.11 7.78 -10.67
C LEU A 246 -31.55 6.92 -11.86
N ASN A 247 -31.03 5.70 -12.00
CA ASN A 247 -31.50 4.77 -13.05
C ASN A 247 -32.84 4.09 -12.74
N ALA A 248 -33.20 3.93 -11.47
CA ALA A 248 -34.53 3.46 -11.07
C ALA A 248 -35.63 4.52 -11.31
N PHE A 249 -35.28 5.81 -11.23
CA PHE A 249 -36.20 6.92 -11.51
C PHE A 249 -36.56 7.09 -13.00
N TRP A 250 -35.79 6.53 -13.93
CA TRP A 250 -36.12 6.54 -15.37
C TRP A 250 -36.93 5.32 -15.84
N LEU A 251 -37.14 4.31 -14.98
CA LEU A 251 -37.96 3.13 -15.29
C LEU A 251 -39.39 3.20 -14.70
N LEU A 252 -39.73 4.30 -14.02
CA LEU A 252 -41.02 4.53 -13.36
C LEU A 252 -42.18 5.10 -14.21
N PRO A 253 -42.14 5.28 -15.55
CA PRO A 253 -43.37 5.55 -16.32
C PRO A 253 -43.98 4.32 -17.02
N TYR A 254 -43.46 3.09 -16.85
CA TYR A 254 -43.94 1.92 -17.60
C TYR A 254 -44.81 0.92 -16.82
N LEU A 255 -45.26 1.25 -15.60
CA LEU A 255 -46.06 0.34 -14.75
C LEU A 255 -47.40 0.93 -14.28
N GLU A 256 -47.99 1.91 -14.98
CA GLU A 256 -49.33 2.42 -14.66
C GLU A 256 -50.43 2.04 -15.68
N ASN A 257 -50.21 1.09 -16.59
CA ASN A 257 -51.25 0.65 -17.54
C ASN A 257 -51.43 -0.87 -17.63
N LEU A 258 -51.53 -1.55 -16.49
CA LEU A 258 -52.11 -2.90 -16.44
C LEU A 258 -53.14 -2.99 -15.32
N SER A 259 -54.36 -2.48 -15.60
CA SER A 259 -55.55 -2.91 -14.86
C SER A 259 -55.92 -4.33 -15.32
N PRO A 260 -55.99 -5.33 -14.44
CA PRO A 260 -56.51 -6.63 -14.82
C PRO A 260 -58.04 -6.63 -14.81
N LEU A 261 -58.59 -7.34 -15.79
CA LEU A 261 -59.96 -7.81 -15.86
C LEU A 261 -60.44 -8.47 -14.55
N GLY A 262 -61.66 -8.09 -14.13
CA GLY A 262 -62.71 -9.01 -13.68
C GLY A 262 -62.75 -9.43 -12.20
N ILE A 263 -63.67 -8.84 -11.44
CA ILE A 263 -64.94 -9.39 -10.89
C ILE A 263 -65.56 -8.32 -9.98
#